data_AF-A0A1W9STY6-F1
#
_entry.id   AF-A0A1W9STY6-F1
#
_cell.length_a   1.000
_cell.length_b   1.000
_cell.length_c   1.000
_cell.angle_alpha   90.00
_cell.angle_beta   90.00
_cell.angle_gamma   90.00
#
_symmetry.space_group_name_H-M   'P 1'
#
loop_
_entity.id
_entity.type
_entity.pdbx_description
1 polymer ?
#
loop_
_entity_poly.entity_id
_entity_poly.type
_entity_poly.pdbx_seq_one_letter_code
_entity_poly.pdbx_strand_id
1 'polypeptide(L)'
;MVNTDRTLQNEVDRLSFETPDKILESSYDLWAMAKIAEKLGHTEDAKIYLAKAHEYEKVWDEKFKVMGKDADIMGGAGLYQGTLWQYRWFVPFDIKGIQKKLGGKQIFEDQLDYFFDNNLYNVGNQPDIQVPFLYNYTNSPWKTQRLVHKILTKPTINRYGSKMFD
;
A
#
# COMPACT_ATOMS: atom_id res chain seq x y z
N MET A 1 18.94 -16.73 -28.77
CA MET A 1 18.84 -15.82 -27.61
C MET A 1 17.40 -15.38 -27.49
N VAL A 2 16.69 -15.80 -26.44
CA VAL A 2 15.35 -15.27 -26.16
C VAL A 2 15.55 -13.81 -25.78
N ASN A 3 14.73 -12.95 -26.38
CA ASN A 3 14.79 -11.50 -26.31
C ASN A 3 14.28 -11.01 -24.92
N THR A 4 15.04 -11.29 -23.86
CA THR A 4 14.70 -11.01 -22.46
C THR A 4 14.36 -9.54 -22.20
N ASP A 5 14.88 -8.63 -23.02
CA ASP A 5 14.57 -7.19 -22.98
C ASP A 5 13.08 -6.88 -23.24
N ARG A 6 12.43 -7.63 -24.15
CA ARG A 6 11.01 -7.40 -24.45
C ARG A 6 10.08 -7.88 -23.34
N THR A 7 10.48 -8.87 -22.56
CA THR A 7 9.60 -9.45 -21.53
C THR A 7 9.33 -8.43 -20.42
N LEU A 8 10.36 -7.72 -19.94
CA LEU A 8 10.19 -6.73 -18.88
C LEU A 8 9.31 -5.56 -19.31
N GLN A 9 9.58 -5.02 -20.50
CA GLN A 9 8.78 -3.93 -21.06
C GLN A 9 7.33 -4.35 -21.27
N ASN A 10 7.07 -5.57 -21.77
CA ASN A 10 5.71 -6.07 -21.96
C ASN A 10 4.93 -6.20 -20.64
N GLU A 11 5.57 -6.56 -19.53
CA GLU A 11 4.90 -6.58 -18.22
C GLU A 11 4.56 -5.16 -17.76
N VAL A 12 5.48 -4.21 -17.94
CA VAL A 12 5.24 -2.79 -17.62
C VAL A 12 4.09 -2.21 -18.45
N ASP A 13 4.02 -2.53 -19.74
CA ASP A 13 2.98 -2.01 -20.64
C ASP A 13 1.57 -2.53 -20.34
N ARG A 14 1.44 -3.58 -19.52
CA ARG A 14 0.16 -4.17 -19.10
C ARG A 14 -0.37 -3.61 -17.79
N LEU A 15 0.42 -2.81 -17.09
CA LEU A 15 0.03 -2.24 -15.81
C LEU A 15 -1.15 -1.28 -15.96
N SER A 16 -2.08 -1.32 -15.00
CA SER A 16 -3.27 -0.48 -14.98
C SER A 16 -3.14 0.63 -13.93
N PHE A 17 -3.60 1.83 -14.28
CA PHE A 17 -3.55 3.02 -13.42
C PHE A 17 -4.94 3.68 -13.31
N GLU A 18 -6.02 2.91 -13.47
CA GLU A 18 -7.39 3.42 -13.58
C GLU A 18 -8.02 3.80 -12.24
N THR A 19 -7.75 3.00 -11.20
CA THR A 19 -8.34 3.14 -9.86
C THR A 19 -7.25 3.32 -8.81
N PRO A 20 -7.54 3.91 -7.63
CA PRO A 20 -6.50 4.23 -6.66
C PRO A 20 -5.69 3.01 -6.19
N ASP A 21 -6.33 1.86 -5.99
CA ASP A 21 -5.68 0.57 -5.70
C ASP A 21 -4.74 0.15 -6.83
N LYS A 22 -5.21 0.19 -8.09
CA LYS A 22 -4.40 -0.20 -9.25
C LYS A 22 -3.20 0.70 -9.44
N ILE A 23 -3.33 2.00 -9.15
CA ILE A 23 -2.20 2.92 -9.15
C ILE A 23 -1.16 2.50 -8.09
N LEU A 24 -1.56 2.17 -6.85
CA LEU A 24 -0.63 1.74 -5.81
C LEU A 24 0.03 0.38 -6.13
N GLU A 25 -0.74 -0.59 -6.63
CA GLU A 25 -0.27 -1.90 -7.07
C GLU A 25 0.74 -1.79 -8.22
N SER A 26 0.37 -1.11 -9.29
CA SER A 26 1.24 -0.90 -10.45
C SER A 26 2.49 -0.08 -10.09
N SER A 27 2.40 0.81 -9.09
CA SER A 27 3.57 1.53 -8.58
C SER A 27 4.56 0.61 -7.87
N TYR A 28 4.05 -0.34 -7.08
CA TYR A 28 4.90 -1.39 -6.48
C TYR A 28 5.54 -2.28 -7.54
N ASP A 29 4.78 -2.69 -8.55
CA ASP A 29 5.29 -3.50 -9.66
C ASP A 29 6.38 -2.73 -10.43
N LEU A 30 6.17 -1.46 -10.76
CA LEU A 30 7.18 -0.61 -11.39
C LEU A 30 8.44 -0.48 -10.54
N TRP A 31 8.32 -0.32 -9.22
CA TRP A 31 9.47 -0.31 -8.32
C TRP A 31 10.24 -1.64 -8.38
N ALA A 32 9.52 -2.77 -8.36
CA ALA A 32 10.14 -4.09 -8.47
C ALA A 32 10.83 -4.28 -9.83
N MET A 33 10.19 -3.86 -10.92
CA MET A 33 10.77 -3.90 -12.27
C MET A 33 12.00 -3.00 -12.37
N ALA A 34 12.01 -1.83 -11.72
CA ALA A 34 13.20 -0.99 -11.64
C ALA A 34 14.37 -1.72 -10.96
N LYS A 35 14.11 -2.45 -9.87
CA LYS A 35 15.14 -3.25 -9.17
C LYS A 35 15.64 -4.44 -9.99
N ILE A 36 14.78 -5.05 -10.79
CA ILE A 36 15.18 -6.12 -11.72
C ILE A 36 16.01 -5.54 -12.86
N ALA A 37 15.56 -4.47 -13.51
CA ALA A 37 16.28 -3.76 -14.58
C ALA A 37 17.68 -3.33 -14.14
N GLU A 38 17.80 -2.74 -12.93
CA GLU A 38 19.08 -2.34 -12.33
C GLU A 38 20.04 -3.53 -12.21
N LYS A 39 19.57 -4.69 -11.69
CA LYS A 39 20.38 -5.90 -11.53
C LYS A 39 20.82 -6.53 -12.86
N LEU A 40 20.05 -6.31 -13.92
CA LEU A 40 20.32 -6.80 -15.27
C LEU A 40 21.19 -5.82 -16.10
N GLY A 41 21.48 -4.63 -15.58
CA GLY A 41 22.28 -3.61 -16.27
C GLY A 41 21.47 -2.67 -17.17
N HIS A 42 20.15 -2.75 -17.17
CA HIS A 42 19.24 -1.85 -17.89
C HIS A 42 19.01 -0.56 -17.08
N THR A 43 20.06 0.23 -16.90
CA THR A 43 20.05 1.36 -15.95
C THR A 43 19.12 2.50 -16.34
N GLU A 44 18.84 2.68 -17.63
CA GLU A 44 17.92 3.73 -18.09
C GLU A 44 16.47 3.37 -17.83
N ASP A 45 16.07 2.14 -18.19
CA ASP A 45 14.74 1.61 -17.87
C ASP A 45 14.50 1.58 -16.37
N ALA A 46 15.52 1.20 -15.58
CA ALA A 46 15.44 1.24 -14.12
C ALA A 46 15.09 2.64 -13.58
N LYS A 47 15.68 3.71 -14.14
CA LYS A 47 15.36 5.09 -13.74
C LYS A 47 13.94 5.48 -14.17
N ILE A 48 13.54 5.12 -15.38
CA ILE A 48 12.19 5.41 -15.91
C ILE A 48 11.13 4.72 -15.05
N TYR A 49 11.29 3.43 -14.77
CA TYR A 49 10.32 2.67 -13.97
C TYR A 49 10.29 3.17 -12.52
N LEU A 50 11.43 3.50 -11.92
CA LEU A 50 11.46 4.05 -10.57
C LEU A 50 10.77 5.43 -10.50
N ALA A 51 11.01 6.30 -11.49
CA ALA A 51 10.34 7.60 -11.55
C ALA A 51 8.82 7.44 -11.67
N LYS A 52 8.35 6.55 -12.53
CA LYS A 52 6.92 6.22 -12.68
C LYS A 52 6.33 5.61 -11.40
N ALA A 53 7.07 4.74 -10.71
CA ALA A 53 6.64 4.16 -9.44
C ALA A 53 6.32 5.24 -8.40
N HIS A 54 7.08 6.34 -8.39
CA HIS A 54 6.84 7.47 -7.47
C HIS A 54 5.65 8.36 -7.85
N GLU A 55 5.02 8.17 -9.02
CA GLU A 55 3.80 8.92 -9.38
C GLU A 55 2.61 8.57 -8.47
N TYR A 56 2.68 7.46 -7.71
CA TYR A 56 1.72 7.12 -6.64
C TYR A 56 1.47 8.28 -5.68
N GLU A 57 2.47 9.15 -5.48
CA GLU A 57 2.40 10.26 -4.54
C GLU A 57 1.20 11.17 -4.81
N LYS A 58 0.84 11.36 -6.08
CA LYS A 58 -0.29 12.19 -6.48
C LYS A 58 -1.62 11.61 -5.97
N VAL A 59 -1.89 10.34 -6.28
CA VAL A 59 -3.13 9.69 -5.80
C VAL A 59 -3.13 9.56 -4.28
N TRP A 60 -1.95 9.37 -3.68
CA TRP A 60 -1.80 9.31 -2.22
C TRP A 60 -2.20 10.63 -1.55
N ASP A 61 -1.68 11.76 -2.04
CA ASP A 61 -2.05 13.08 -1.52
C ASP A 61 -3.54 13.38 -1.73
N GLU A 62 -4.13 12.97 -2.87
CA GLU A 62 -5.53 13.23 -3.21
C GLU A 62 -6.55 12.37 -2.45
N LYS A 63 -6.25 11.08 -2.20
CA LYS A 63 -7.22 10.09 -1.71
C LYS A 63 -6.93 9.55 -0.32
N PHE A 64 -5.67 9.55 0.10
CA PHE A 64 -5.19 8.77 1.24
C PHE A 64 -4.55 9.61 2.34
N LYS A 65 -4.19 10.87 2.05
CA LYS A 65 -3.60 11.76 3.05
C LYS A 65 -4.60 12.17 4.13
N VAL A 66 -5.80 12.58 3.72
CA VAL A 66 -6.89 13.00 4.60
C VAL A 66 -8.08 12.09 4.34
N MET A 67 -8.48 11.32 5.36
CA MET A 67 -9.51 10.31 5.24
C MET A 67 -10.90 10.93 5.42
N GLY A 68 -11.73 10.84 4.38
CA GLY A 68 -13.11 11.31 4.41
C GLY A 68 -14.05 10.33 5.12
N LYS A 69 -15.30 10.76 5.33
CA LYS A 69 -16.38 9.94 5.93
C LYS A 69 -16.64 8.63 5.16
N ASP A 70 -16.38 8.62 3.85
CA ASP A 70 -16.65 7.51 2.95
C ASP A 70 -15.42 6.58 2.78
N ALA A 71 -14.35 6.81 3.55
CA ALA A 71 -13.10 6.09 3.41
C ALA A 71 -13.13 4.62 3.88
N ASP A 72 -14.18 4.23 4.58
CA ASP A 72 -14.45 2.86 5.03
C ASP A 72 -15.61 2.20 4.27
N ILE A 73 -15.87 2.61 3.02
CA ILE A 73 -16.84 1.95 2.15
C ILE A 73 -16.12 0.91 1.30
N MET A 74 -16.59 -0.34 1.33
CA MET A 74 -16.03 -1.42 0.52
C MET A 74 -16.20 -1.11 -0.96
N GLY A 75 -15.08 -1.07 -1.69
CA GLY A 75 -14.98 -0.66 -3.09
C GLY A 75 -15.22 0.83 -3.36
N GLY A 76 -15.46 1.64 -2.32
CA GLY A 76 -15.59 3.09 -2.47
C GLY A 76 -14.41 3.68 -3.24
N ALA A 77 -14.66 4.72 -4.05
CA ALA A 77 -13.68 5.28 -4.99
C ALA A 77 -13.20 4.31 -6.11
N GLY A 78 -13.95 3.23 -6.38
CA GLY A 78 -13.67 2.29 -7.46
C GLY A 78 -12.66 1.19 -7.10
N LEU A 79 -12.33 1.03 -5.81
CA LEU A 79 -11.34 0.05 -5.35
C LEU A 79 -11.80 -1.38 -5.57
N TYR A 80 -10.87 -2.28 -5.89
CA TYR A 80 -11.15 -3.70 -5.90
C TYR A 80 -11.05 -4.29 -4.49
N GLN A 81 -12.18 -4.79 -3.98
CA GLN A 81 -12.28 -5.55 -2.73
C GLN A 81 -11.53 -4.93 -1.54
N GLY A 82 -11.54 -3.60 -1.39
CA GLY A 82 -10.98 -2.94 -0.22
C GLY A 82 -11.57 -1.55 0.02
N THR A 83 -11.13 -0.93 1.11
CA THR A 83 -11.49 0.45 1.47
C THR A 83 -10.30 1.39 1.30
N LEU A 84 -10.53 2.72 1.29
CA LEU A 84 -9.42 3.67 1.27
C LEU A 84 -8.54 3.52 2.51
N TRP A 85 -9.12 3.16 3.67
CA TRP A 85 -8.34 2.87 4.88
C TRP A 85 -7.40 1.68 4.73
N GLN A 86 -7.82 0.63 4.04
CA GLN A 86 -7.00 -0.56 3.81
C GLN A 86 -5.88 -0.27 2.81
N TYR A 87 -6.20 0.33 1.66
CA TYR A 87 -5.23 0.63 0.61
C TYR A 87 -4.26 1.78 0.95
N ARG A 88 -4.59 2.66 1.91
CA ARG A 88 -3.72 3.77 2.37
C ARG A 88 -2.28 3.35 2.65
N TRP A 89 -2.11 2.11 3.11
CA TRP A 89 -0.85 1.55 3.55
C TRP A 89 -0.10 0.75 2.48
N PHE A 90 -0.65 0.62 1.26
CA PHE A 90 -0.08 -0.18 0.18
C PHE A 90 1.01 0.59 -0.61
N VAL A 91 2.07 1.01 0.09
CA VAL A 91 3.27 1.56 -0.55
C VAL A 91 4.52 0.96 0.13
N PRO A 92 4.69 -0.37 0.09
CA PRO A 92 5.73 -1.05 0.86
C PRO A 92 7.15 -0.63 0.45
N PHE A 93 7.32 -0.12 -0.77
CA PHE A 93 8.60 0.34 -1.29
C PHE A 93 9.01 1.74 -0.79
N ASP A 94 8.06 2.53 -0.25
CA ASP A 94 8.32 3.90 0.22
C ASP A 94 7.56 4.27 1.50
N ILE A 95 7.74 3.45 2.55
CA ILE A 95 7.16 3.73 3.88
C ILE A 95 7.64 5.08 4.44
N LYS A 96 8.90 5.46 4.18
CA LYS A 96 9.45 6.75 4.63
C LYS A 96 8.78 7.93 3.91
N GLY A 97 8.45 7.79 2.63
CA GLY A 97 7.67 8.76 1.87
C GLY A 97 6.31 9.00 2.50
N ILE A 98 5.56 7.93 2.83
CA ILE A 98 4.29 8.05 3.55
C ILE A 98 4.47 8.75 4.91
N GLN A 99 5.47 8.34 5.70
CA GLN A 99 5.75 8.98 6.99
C GLN A 99 5.97 10.48 6.84
N LYS A 100 6.77 10.90 5.86
CA LYS A 100 7.01 12.31 5.58
C LYS A 100 5.73 13.04 5.18
N LYS A 101 4.90 12.46 4.31
CA LYS A 101 3.63 13.07 3.87
C LYS A 101 2.61 13.23 5.01
N LEU A 102 2.63 12.33 6.00
CA LEU A 102 1.82 12.44 7.22
C LEU A 102 2.36 13.45 8.24
N GLY A 103 3.59 13.94 8.08
CA GLY A 103 4.21 14.87 9.05
C GLY A 103 5.12 14.18 10.07
N GLY A 104 5.51 12.93 9.83
CA GLY A 104 6.57 12.25 10.55
C GLY A 104 6.15 10.94 11.23
N LYS A 105 7.13 10.33 11.90
CA LYS A 105 7.04 8.99 12.50
C LYS A 105 5.96 8.90 13.58
N GLN A 106 5.79 9.94 14.40
CA GLN A 106 4.78 9.95 15.46
C GLN A 106 3.36 9.98 14.88
N ILE A 107 3.08 10.90 13.95
CA ILE A 107 1.75 10.99 13.32
C ILE A 107 1.44 9.71 12.54
N PHE A 108 2.43 9.11 11.87
CA PHE A 108 2.26 7.81 11.23
C PHE A 108 1.85 6.72 12.23
N GLU A 109 2.49 6.66 13.40
CA GLU A 109 2.14 5.73 14.48
C GLU A 109 0.72 5.99 15.01
N ASP A 110 0.34 7.25 15.25
CA ASP A 110 -1.00 7.61 15.73
C ASP A 110 -2.09 7.24 14.72
N GLN A 111 -1.80 7.33 13.42
CA GLN A 111 -2.71 6.89 12.35
C GLN A 111 -2.83 5.36 12.27
N LEU A 112 -1.76 4.61 12.56
CA LEU A 112 -1.83 3.17 12.71
C LEU A 112 -2.68 2.79 13.94
N ASP A 113 -2.46 3.44 15.08
CA ASP A 113 -3.26 3.22 16.29
C ASP A 113 -4.75 3.45 15.98
N TYR A 114 -5.10 4.56 15.33
CA TYR A 114 -6.46 4.84 14.88
C TYR A 114 -7.01 3.72 13.98
N PHE A 115 -6.23 3.27 12.99
CA PHE A 115 -6.63 2.22 12.06
C PHE A 115 -7.00 0.91 12.77
N PHE A 116 -6.17 0.47 13.71
CA PHE A 116 -6.42 -0.78 14.44
C PHE A 116 -7.49 -0.63 15.54
N ASP A 117 -7.53 0.49 16.26
CA ASP A 117 -8.50 0.71 17.34
C ASP A 117 -9.93 0.87 16.83
N ASN A 118 -10.11 1.33 15.59
CA ASN A 118 -11.42 1.47 14.95
C ASN A 118 -11.86 0.25 14.14
N ASN A 119 -11.15 -0.88 14.21
CA ASN A 119 -11.44 -2.11 13.46
C ASN A 119 -11.49 -1.90 11.93
N LEU A 120 -10.59 -1.07 11.39
CA LEU A 120 -10.48 -0.80 9.96
C LEU A 120 -9.58 -1.83 9.24
N TYR A 121 -8.83 -2.62 10.02
CA TYR A 121 -7.99 -3.73 9.54
C TYR A 121 -8.80 -5.00 9.29
N ASN A 122 -8.47 -5.73 8.22
CA ASN A 122 -9.09 -7.03 7.92
C ASN A 122 -8.05 -8.09 7.55
N VAL A 123 -7.65 -8.94 8.52
CA VAL A 123 -6.71 -10.04 8.27
C VAL A 123 -7.22 -11.10 7.27
N GLY A 124 -8.53 -11.13 7.00
CA GLY A 124 -9.13 -12.01 6.01
C GLY A 124 -8.92 -11.57 4.57
N ASN A 125 -8.29 -10.41 4.34
CA ASN A 125 -8.05 -9.83 3.03
C ASN A 125 -6.56 -9.49 2.83
N GLN A 126 -6.11 -9.45 1.58
CA GLN A 126 -4.70 -9.27 1.22
C GLN A 126 -4.18 -7.82 1.28
N PRO A 127 -4.94 -6.77 0.90
CA PRO A 127 -4.39 -5.41 0.72
C PRO A 127 -3.70 -4.80 1.93
N ASP A 128 -4.08 -5.20 3.15
CA ASP A 128 -3.57 -4.65 4.40
C ASP A 128 -2.84 -5.69 5.28
N ILE A 129 -2.57 -6.90 4.76
CA ILE A 129 -1.94 -7.99 5.55
C ILE A 129 -0.57 -7.61 6.13
N GLN A 130 0.15 -6.70 5.46
CA GLN A 130 1.44 -6.17 5.87
C GLN A 130 1.36 -5.10 6.98
N VAL A 131 0.19 -4.49 7.19
CA VAL A 131 0.04 -3.30 8.04
C VAL A 131 0.48 -3.52 9.50
N PRO A 132 0.24 -4.68 10.15
CA PRO A 132 0.75 -4.95 11.49
C PRO A 132 2.27 -4.79 11.63
N PHE A 133 3.03 -5.02 10.55
CA PHE A 133 4.49 -4.91 10.54
C PHE A 133 4.97 -3.46 10.34
N LEU A 134 4.08 -2.52 10.01
CA LEU A 134 4.46 -1.12 9.83
C LEU A 134 4.89 -0.45 11.14
N TYR A 135 4.50 -0.97 12.31
CA TYR A 135 5.07 -0.50 13.58
C TYR A 135 6.59 -0.72 13.68
N ASN A 136 7.19 -1.64 12.93
CA ASN A 136 8.66 -1.76 12.85
C ASN A 136 9.33 -0.51 12.28
N TYR A 137 8.61 0.30 11.52
CA TYR A 137 9.06 1.59 11.01
C TYR A 137 8.74 2.75 11.95
N THR A 138 8.12 2.48 13.12
CA THR A 138 7.75 3.47 14.15
C THR A 138 8.74 3.47 15.33
N ASN A 139 8.50 4.30 16.34
CA ASN A 139 9.28 4.24 17.58
C ASN A 139 8.82 3.08 18.49
N SER A 140 7.74 2.40 18.13
CA SER A 140 7.07 1.38 18.93
C SER A 140 7.00 0.00 18.24
N PRO A 141 8.13 -0.62 17.84
CA PRO A 141 8.13 -1.93 17.16
C PRO A 141 7.51 -3.06 17.99
N TRP A 142 7.48 -2.95 19.32
CA TRP A 142 6.77 -3.89 20.20
C TRP A 142 5.26 -3.96 19.91
N LYS A 143 4.67 -2.92 19.30
CA LYS A 143 3.27 -2.95 18.85
C LYS A 143 3.05 -3.99 17.75
N THR A 144 4.00 -4.20 16.83
CA THR A 144 3.94 -5.31 15.85
C THR A 144 3.84 -6.64 16.58
N GLN A 145 4.74 -6.92 17.52
CA GLN A 145 4.80 -8.20 18.23
C GLN A 145 3.48 -8.47 18.98
N ARG A 146 2.99 -7.47 19.72
CA ARG A 146 1.72 -7.54 20.44
C ARG A 146 0.54 -7.79 19.51
N LEU A 147 0.46 -7.04 18.41
CA LEU A 147 -0.67 -7.09 17.49
C LEU A 147 -0.70 -8.42 16.72
N VAL A 148 0.45 -8.86 16.18
CA VAL A 148 0.56 -10.17 15.50
C VAL A 148 0.21 -11.31 16.45
N HIS A 149 0.71 -11.27 17.70
CA HIS A 149 0.33 -12.27 18.69
C HIS A 149 -1.18 -12.28 18.98
N LYS A 150 -1.81 -11.09 19.09
CA LYS A 150 -3.26 -10.97 19.25
C LYS A 150 -4.01 -11.58 18.06
N ILE A 151 -3.61 -11.26 16.84
CA ILE A 151 -4.22 -11.79 15.61
C ILE A 151 -4.15 -13.32 15.56
N LEU A 152 -3.02 -13.91 15.97
CA LEU A 152 -2.82 -15.36 15.92
C LEU A 152 -3.51 -16.13 17.05
N THR A 153 -3.77 -15.50 18.19
CA THR A 153 -4.18 -16.22 19.42
C THR A 153 -5.53 -15.81 19.99
N LYS A 154 -6.15 -14.75 19.44
CA LYS A 154 -7.42 -14.21 19.91
C LYS A 154 -8.39 -14.01 18.73
N PRO A 155 -9.71 -14.01 18.97
CA PRO A 155 -10.68 -13.62 17.97
C PRO A 155 -10.38 -12.21 17.42
N THR A 156 -10.51 -12.03 16.10
CA THR A 156 -10.38 -10.75 15.42
C THR A 156 -11.72 -10.28 14.87
N ILE A 157 -11.90 -8.97 14.77
CA ILE A 157 -13.03 -8.37 14.06
C ILE A 157 -12.55 -8.09 12.65
N ASN A 158 -13.22 -8.70 11.66
CA ASN A 158 -12.88 -8.58 10.25
C ASN A 158 -14.04 -7.91 9.52
N ARG A 159 -13.93 -6.60 9.28
CA ARG A 159 -14.93 -5.82 8.53
C ARG A 159 -14.43 -5.62 7.10
N TYR A 160 -15.28 -5.91 6.13
CA TYR A 160 -15.01 -5.57 4.73
C TYR A 160 -15.24 -4.06 4.49
N GLY A 161 -16.09 -3.43 5.29
CA GLY A 161 -16.27 -1.98 5.33
C GLY A 161 -17.49 -1.65 6.19
N SER A 162 -17.70 -0.37 6.46
CA SER A 162 -18.87 0.14 7.18
C SER A 162 -20.18 -0.05 6.39
N LYS A 163 -20.09 -0.16 5.05
CA LYS A 163 -21.20 -0.39 4.12
C LYS A 163 -20.72 -1.21 2.91
N MET A 164 -21.56 -2.12 2.43
CA MET A 164 -21.46 -2.68 1.07
C MET A 164 -22.13 -1.70 0.10
N PHE A 165 -21.80 -1.73 -1.19
CA PHE A 165 -22.57 -0.98 -2.19
C PHE A 165 -24.04 -1.39 -2.17
N ASP A 166 -24.94 -0.40 -2.17
CA ASP A 166 -26.37 -0.58 -2.44
C ASP A 166 -26.62 -0.77 -3.95
#